data_AF-A0A8S3R933-F1
#
_entry.id   AF-A0A8S3R933-F1
#
_cell.length_a   1.000
_cell.length_b   1.000
_cell.length_c   1.000
_cell.angle_alpha   90.00
_cell.angle_beta   90.00
_cell.angle_gamma   90.00
#
_symmetry.space_group_name_H-M   'P 1'
#
loop_
_entity.id
_entity.type
_entity.pdbx_description
1 polymer ?
#
loop_
_entity_poly.entity_id
_entity_poly.type
_entity_poly.pdbx_seq_one_letter_code
_entity_poly.pdbx_strand_id
1 'polypeptide(L)'
;MKVLQVEVGRIKVYIGDIQYQEDVKILSIIVGVLAAALVTAVTIGILAVLVLKRKRKAIKEFKMELMTREEMVRKASRSLIECLMVDMIRSANKKQQKVLFRRFESITLRLMANWLQIGLYGQLTTLQIDLNGNSDKRYTVKVLDCDTISQVKQKCCEQIYKNNPSSKIPHNDELSFSEFDSVQDESLASEDITLLVPENVECSEIEGQKWHLSNLPDGQSNKDVDFGDIFLNRLFLTKLLLSECIDTTFENLIDPQSSSIPIRYFIGMLDKLGKQFGVEQDVLQSWKNECYATRVWAPLIGKPDILFDVSVPAYVEPCMDILRQVFVESFTQTAHKINKESPSQKLLFHKDIPRYRKLIGPFFIRLEPVTDNEFWSEMDEISDKLRFSRQPAIQQLYNLYIKKYKTKIINDLEDMEEATDLQLASKLEEVIKLMNESSVSR
;
A
#
# COMPACT_ATOMS: atom_id res chain seq x y z
N MET A 1 -19.00 36.18 -86.53
CA MET A 1 -19.71 35.74 -87.74
C MET A 1 -19.29 34.30 -88.03
N LYS A 2 -20.16 33.33 -87.77
CA LYS A 2 -19.98 31.95 -88.20
C LYS A 2 -21.05 31.71 -89.26
N VAL A 3 -20.64 31.61 -90.53
CA VAL A 3 -21.55 31.33 -91.65
C VAL A 3 -21.74 29.81 -91.73
N LEU A 4 -22.99 29.36 -91.74
CA LEU A 4 -23.34 27.95 -91.92
C LEU A 4 -23.44 27.65 -93.42
N GLN A 5 -22.56 26.79 -93.91
CA GLN A 5 -22.63 26.21 -95.23
C GLN A 5 -23.12 24.77 -95.10
N VAL A 6 -24.26 24.46 -95.71
CA VAL A 6 -24.80 23.09 -95.75
C VAL A 6 -24.62 22.55 -97.16
N GLU A 7 -24.03 21.36 -97.26
CA GLU A 7 -23.67 20.70 -98.51
C GLU A 7 -24.59 19.47 -98.69
N VAL A 8 -25.36 19.44 -99.78
CA VAL A 8 -26.17 18.27 -100.16
C VAL A 8 -25.75 17.85 -101.57
N GLY A 9 -24.87 16.85 -101.64
CA GLY A 9 -24.25 16.43 -102.90
C GLY A 9 -23.32 17.51 -103.47
N ARG A 10 -23.44 17.84 -104.77
CA ARG A 10 -22.55 18.79 -105.47
C ARG A 10 -23.00 20.26 -105.45
N ILE A 11 -24.04 20.64 -104.70
CA ILE A 11 -24.52 22.03 -104.64
C ILE A 11 -24.38 22.57 -103.22
N LYS A 12 -23.74 23.74 -103.10
CA LYS A 12 -23.51 24.49 -101.85
C LYS A 12 -24.38 25.74 -101.83
N VAL A 13 -25.16 25.95 -100.77
CA VAL A 13 -25.97 27.16 -100.56
C VAL A 13 -25.61 27.82 -99.22
N TYR A 14 -25.47 29.14 -99.21
CA TYR A 14 -25.13 29.93 -98.02
C TYR A 14 -26.40 30.41 -97.31
N ILE A 15 -26.49 30.14 -96.00
CA ILE A 15 -27.53 30.67 -95.12
C ILE A 15 -26.83 31.66 -94.18
N GLY A 16 -27.29 32.91 -94.13
CA GLY A 16 -26.58 34.07 -93.58
C GLY A 16 -26.23 34.05 -92.08
N ASP A 17 -25.68 35.17 -91.60
CA ASP A 17 -25.03 35.30 -90.30
C ASP A 17 -25.96 35.17 -89.08
N ILE A 18 -25.49 34.45 -88.05
CA ILE A 18 -26.10 34.39 -86.71
C ILE A 18 -25.32 35.34 -85.77
N GLN A 19 -26.00 36.28 -85.13
CA GLN A 19 -25.48 37.08 -84.03
C GLN A 19 -25.94 36.50 -82.68
N TYR A 20 -25.00 36.26 -81.75
CA TYR A 20 -25.28 35.95 -80.35
C TYR A 20 -25.06 37.22 -79.50
N GLN A 21 -26.01 37.54 -78.63
CA GLN A 21 -25.94 38.65 -77.68
C GLN A 21 -25.57 38.08 -76.29
N GLU A 22 -24.37 38.37 -75.79
CA GLU A 22 -23.91 37.91 -74.46
C GLU A 22 -24.42 38.83 -73.34
N ASP A 23 -25.28 38.33 -72.46
CA ASP A 23 -25.85 39.08 -71.33
C ASP A 23 -24.89 39.19 -70.13
N VAL A 24 -24.06 40.24 -70.11
CA VAL A 24 -23.08 40.58 -69.06
C VAL A 24 -23.70 40.69 -67.64
N LYS A 25 -25.01 40.89 -67.52
CA LYS A 25 -25.72 41.04 -66.22
C LYS A 25 -25.82 39.74 -65.41
N ILE A 26 -25.84 38.57 -66.05
CA ILE A 26 -25.96 37.29 -65.33
C ILE A 26 -24.63 36.95 -64.65
N LEU A 27 -23.51 37.25 -65.32
CA LEU A 27 -22.17 36.98 -64.81
C LEU A 27 -21.87 37.79 -63.53
N SER A 28 -22.29 39.06 -63.47
CA SER A 28 -22.06 39.92 -62.30
C SER A 28 -22.84 39.47 -61.06
N ILE A 29 -24.07 38.96 -61.24
CA ILE A 29 -24.88 38.39 -60.15
C ILE A 29 -24.23 37.13 -59.59
N ILE A 30 -23.76 36.23 -60.45
CA ILE A 30 -23.08 34.99 -60.03
C ILE A 30 -21.81 35.31 -59.23
N VAL A 31 -20.99 36.25 -59.72
CA VAL A 31 -19.78 36.69 -59.01
C VAL A 31 -20.13 37.31 -57.64
N GLY A 32 -21.19 38.11 -57.56
CA GLY A 32 -21.66 38.70 -56.30
C GLY A 32 -22.12 37.65 -55.28
N VAL A 33 -22.87 36.64 -55.72
CA VAL A 33 -23.34 35.53 -54.86
C VAL A 33 -22.17 34.69 -54.37
N LEU A 34 -21.21 34.37 -55.24
CA LEU A 34 -20.00 33.62 -54.86
C LEU A 34 -19.14 34.41 -53.86
N ALA A 35 -18.98 35.71 -54.07
CA ALA A 35 -18.26 36.58 -53.13
C ALA A 35 -18.96 36.62 -51.75
N ALA A 36 -20.28 36.76 -51.72
CA ALA A 36 -21.06 36.76 -50.48
C ALA A 36 -20.98 35.41 -49.73
N ALA A 37 -21.04 34.29 -50.45
CA ALA A 37 -20.88 32.94 -49.90
C ALA A 37 -19.47 32.74 -49.30
N LEU A 38 -18.44 33.26 -49.96
CA LEU A 38 -17.05 33.15 -49.49
C LEU A 38 -16.84 33.99 -48.21
N VAL A 39 -17.38 35.20 -48.16
CA VAL A 39 -17.35 36.05 -46.96
C VAL A 39 -18.07 35.38 -45.79
N THR A 40 -19.24 34.76 -46.01
CA THR A 40 -19.97 34.06 -44.95
C THR A 40 -19.22 32.81 -44.45
N ALA A 41 -18.61 32.03 -45.34
CA ALA A 41 -17.79 30.89 -44.93
C ALA A 41 -16.59 31.32 -44.06
N VAL A 42 -15.91 32.41 -44.45
CA VAL A 42 -14.77 32.96 -43.69
C VAL A 42 -15.21 33.48 -42.33
N THR A 43 -16.34 34.20 -42.24
CA THR A 43 -16.82 34.72 -40.96
C THR A 43 -17.24 33.61 -40.01
N ILE A 44 -17.91 32.56 -40.50
CA ILE A 44 -18.25 31.36 -39.70
C ILE A 44 -16.97 30.67 -39.21
N GLY A 45 -15.96 30.53 -40.07
CA GLY A 45 -14.67 29.95 -39.70
C GLY A 45 -13.96 30.73 -38.59
N ILE A 46 -13.93 32.06 -38.68
CA ILE A 46 -13.37 32.93 -37.64
C ILE A 46 -14.15 32.78 -36.32
N LEU A 47 -15.49 32.77 -36.38
CA LEU A 47 -16.34 32.60 -35.20
C LEU A 47 -16.07 31.25 -34.51
N ALA A 48 -15.96 30.17 -35.28
CA ALA A 48 -15.66 28.83 -34.77
C ALA A 48 -14.29 28.80 -34.07
N VAL A 49 -13.25 29.41 -34.66
CA VAL A 49 -11.92 29.50 -34.05
C VAL A 49 -11.95 30.30 -32.74
N LEU A 50 -12.72 31.39 -32.67
CA LEU A 50 -12.88 32.20 -31.46
C LEU A 50 -13.59 31.43 -30.34
N VAL A 51 -14.65 30.69 -30.65
CA VAL A 51 -15.36 29.83 -29.69
C VAL A 51 -14.44 28.73 -29.16
N LEU A 52 -13.67 28.06 -30.03
CA LEU A 52 -12.71 27.04 -29.63
C LEU A 52 -11.58 27.62 -28.74
N LYS A 53 -11.07 28.82 -29.05
CA LYS A 53 -10.09 29.53 -28.21
C LYS A 53 -10.67 29.87 -26.84
N ARG A 54 -11.92 30.38 -26.76
CA ARG A 54 -12.60 30.65 -25.49
C ARG A 54 -12.77 29.38 -24.65
N LYS A 55 -13.22 28.28 -25.25
CA LYS A 55 -13.34 26.98 -24.56
C LYS A 55 -12.00 26.47 -24.04
N ARG A 56 -10.92 26.56 -24.83
CA ARG A 56 -9.56 26.18 -24.36
C ARG A 56 -9.08 27.03 -23.20
N LYS A 57 -9.36 28.34 -23.21
CA LYS A 57 -9.01 29.24 -22.11
C LYS A 57 -9.77 28.85 -20.83
N ALA A 58 -11.08 28.66 -20.93
CA ALA A 58 -11.90 28.23 -19.78
C ALA A 58 -11.44 26.88 -19.19
N ILE A 59 -11.07 25.90 -20.04
CA ILE A 59 -10.53 24.62 -19.59
C ILE A 59 -9.18 24.79 -18.87
N LYS A 60 -8.31 25.67 -19.37
CA LYS A 60 -7.02 25.96 -18.71
C LYS A 60 -7.22 26.64 -17.36
N GLU A 61 -8.13 27.60 -17.26
CA GLU A 61 -8.47 28.30 -16.02
C GLU A 61 -9.08 27.32 -15.00
N PHE A 62 -10.04 26.49 -15.42
CA PHE A 62 -10.62 25.45 -14.57
C PHE A 62 -9.58 24.43 -14.10
N LYS A 63 -8.68 23.99 -14.99
CA LYS A 63 -7.58 23.09 -14.61
C LYS A 63 -6.63 23.74 -13.61
N MET A 64 -6.29 25.01 -13.80
CA MET A 64 -5.42 25.75 -12.90
C MET A 64 -6.06 25.90 -11.52
N GLU A 65 -7.34 26.29 -11.47
CA GLU A 65 -8.11 26.38 -10.23
C GLU A 65 -8.19 25.03 -9.51
N LEU A 66 -8.43 23.94 -10.25
CA LEU A 66 -8.46 22.59 -9.70
C LEU A 66 -7.09 22.18 -9.15
N MET A 67 -5.98 22.49 -9.83
CA MET A 67 -4.63 22.27 -9.30
C MET A 67 -4.34 23.10 -8.06
N THR A 68 -4.80 24.36 -8.01
CA THR A 68 -4.64 25.21 -6.81
C THR A 68 -5.45 24.67 -5.62
N ARG A 69 -6.68 24.20 -5.87
CA ARG A 69 -7.51 23.54 -4.84
C ARG A 69 -6.88 22.23 -4.38
N GLU A 70 -6.36 21.41 -5.28
CA GLU A 70 -5.63 20.18 -4.92
C GLU A 70 -4.37 20.49 -4.12
N GLU A 71 -3.61 21.55 -4.45
CA GLU A 71 -2.44 21.98 -3.70
C GLU A 71 -2.81 22.52 -2.30
N MET A 72 -3.93 23.24 -2.17
CA MET A 72 -4.42 23.66 -0.86
C MET A 72 -4.86 22.47 -0.01
N VAL A 73 -5.60 21.52 -0.59
CA VAL A 73 -6.00 20.28 0.10
C VAL A 73 -4.77 19.45 0.47
N ARG A 74 -3.75 19.41 -0.39
CA ARG A 74 -2.45 18.78 -0.11
C ARG A 74 -1.78 19.48 1.06
N LYS A 75 -1.64 20.81 1.07
CA LYS A 75 -1.07 21.55 2.21
C LYS A 75 -1.87 21.38 3.52
N ALA A 76 -3.19 21.29 3.44
CA ALA A 76 -4.05 21.04 4.60
C ALA A 76 -3.94 19.58 5.09
N SER A 77 -3.85 18.61 4.18
CA SER A 77 -3.62 17.21 4.55
C SER A 77 -2.22 17.00 5.14
N ARG A 78 -1.25 17.79 4.67
CA ARG A 78 0.13 17.83 5.17
C ARG A 78 0.21 18.23 6.65
N SER A 79 -0.64 19.14 7.12
CA SER A 79 -0.70 19.55 8.54
C SER A 79 -1.71 18.76 9.38
N LEU A 80 -2.58 17.95 8.78
CA LEU A 80 -3.67 17.28 9.49
C LEU A 80 -3.18 16.39 10.64
N ILE A 81 -2.14 15.58 10.42
CA ILE A 81 -1.60 14.70 11.46
C ILE A 81 -1.01 15.53 12.61
N GLU A 82 -0.28 16.60 12.28
CA GLU A 82 0.28 17.50 13.28
C GLU A 82 -0.82 18.17 14.11
N CYS A 83 -1.86 18.71 13.47
CA CYS A 83 -3.02 19.30 14.15
C CYS A 83 -3.72 18.28 15.07
N LEU A 84 -3.99 17.07 14.57
CA LEU A 84 -4.62 16.01 15.36
C LEU A 84 -3.75 15.57 16.55
N MET A 85 -2.42 15.60 16.41
CA MET A 85 -1.50 15.32 17.51
C MET A 85 -1.46 16.46 18.53
N VAL A 86 -1.47 17.71 18.07
CA VAL A 86 -1.58 18.91 18.93
C VAL A 86 -2.85 18.83 19.78
N ASP A 87 -4.00 18.52 19.18
CA ASP A 87 -5.28 18.41 19.90
C ASP A 87 -5.29 17.23 20.89
N MET A 88 -4.71 16.09 20.49
CA MET A 88 -4.54 14.94 21.37
C MET A 88 -3.63 15.23 22.57
N ILE A 89 -2.56 16.00 22.40
CA ILE A 89 -1.66 16.40 23.49
C ILE A 89 -2.33 17.44 24.39
N ARG A 90 -3.02 18.43 23.80
CA ARG A 90 -3.72 19.50 24.52
C ARG A 90 -4.86 18.97 25.39
N SER A 91 -5.58 17.96 24.91
CA SER A 91 -6.67 17.32 25.65
C SER A 91 -6.18 16.40 26.78
N ALA A 92 -4.90 16.05 26.80
CA ALA A 92 -4.30 15.17 27.80
C ALA A 92 -3.71 15.95 28.99
N ASN A 93 -4.07 15.55 30.21
CA ASN A 93 -3.42 16.07 31.42
C ASN A 93 -1.99 15.48 31.60
N LYS A 94 -1.20 16.03 32.54
CA LYS A 94 0.20 15.60 32.78
C LYS A 94 0.35 14.09 33.05
N LYS A 95 -0.59 13.44 33.74
CA LYS A 95 -0.54 11.99 34.00
C LYS A 95 -0.80 11.21 32.72
N GLN A 96 -1.77 11.64 31.92
CA GLN A 96 -2.12 11.03 30.64
C GLN A 96 -1.02 11.20 29.60
N GLN A 97 -0.33 12.35 29.59
CA GLN A 97 0.81 12.59 28.73
C GLN A 97 1.88 11.50 28.88
N LYS A 98 2.15 10.99 30.09
CA LYS A 98 3.14 9.91 30.29
C LYS A 98 2.82 8.59 29.57
N VAL A 99 1.55 8.35 29.24
CA VAL A 99 1.08 7.10 28.61
C VAL A 99 0.33 7.35 27.30
N LEU A 100 0.47 8.56 26.74
CA LEU A 100 -0.37 9.07 25.65
C LEU A 100 -0.38 8.12 24.44
N PHE A 101 0.79 7.70 23.99
CA PHE A 101 0.93 6.84 22.81
C PHE A 101 0.72 5.34 23.10
N ARG A 102 0.63 4.96 24.38
CA ARG A 102 0.55 3.54 24.80
C ARG A 102 -0.88 3.03 24.91
N ARG A 103 -1.81 3.84 25.43
CA ARG A 103 -3.17 3.38 25.78
C ARG A 103 -4.30 4.03 25.01
N PHE A 104 -4.09 5.21 24.44
CA PHE A 104 -5.15 5.93 23.76
C PHE A 104 -5.32 5.39 22.35
N GLU A 105 -6.28 4.49 22.13
CA GLU A 105 -6.70 4.20 20.75
C GLU A 105 -7.49 5.38 20.22
N SER A 106 -6.86 6.15 19.32
CA SER A 106 -7.48 7.27 18.63
C SER A 106 -7.30 7.12 17.12
N ILE A 107 -8.17 7.80 16.38
CA ILE A 107 -8.03 7.95 14.93
C ILE A 107 -6.66 8.57 14.61
N THR A 108 -6.21 9.54 15.41
CA THR A 108 -4.89 10.15 15.30
C THR A 108 -3.77 9.12 15.32
N LEU A 109 -3.75 8.22 16.31
CA LEU A 109 -2.70 7.21 16.42
C LEU A 109 -2.74 6.19 15.28
N ARG A 110 -3.95 5.79 14.84
CA ARG A 110 -4.09 4.86 13.70
C ARG A 110 -3.65 5.51 12.40
N LEU A 111 -4.04 6.76 12.15
CA LEU A 111 -3.60 7.54 10.98
C LEU A 111 -2.09 7.75 10.99
N MET A 112 -1.51 8.11 12.14
CA MET A 112 -0.07 8.26 12.32
C MET A 112 0.68 6.96 12.01
N ALA A 113 0.23 5.83 12.54
CA ALA A 113 0.86 4.53 12.27
C ALA A 113 0.80 4.18 10.78
N ASN A 114 -0.36 4.33 10.15
CA ASN A 114 -0.53 4.09 8.72
C ASN A 114 0.34 5.02 7.88
N TRP A 115 0.43 6.30 8.25
CA TRP A 115 1.25 7.30 7.56
C TRP A 115 2.75 6.96 7.63
N LEU A 116 3.24 6.53 8.79
CA LEU A 116 4.61 6.08 8.95
C LEU A 116 4.89 4.78 8.20
N GLN A 117 3.96 3.83 8.20
CA GLN A 117 4.10 2.57 7.45
C GLN A 117 4.10 2.80 5.94
N ILE A 118 3.24 3.68 5.43
CA ILE A 118 3.28 4.12 4.02
C ILE A 118 4.62 4.78 3.72
N GLY A 119 5.09 5.65 4.61
CA GLY A 119 6.40 6.31 4.50
C GLY A 119 7.58 5.32 4.45
N LEU A 120 7.43 4.12 5.00
CA LEU A 120 8.44 3.07 4.95
C LEU A 120 8.44 2.28 3.64
N TYR A 121 7.40 2.40 2.82
CA TYR A 121 7.31 1.68 1.55
C TYR A 121 8.53 1.94 0.65
N GLY A 122 8.98 3.19 0.56
CA GLY A 122 10.16 3.55 -0.24
C GLY A 122 11.44 2.84 0.20
N GLN A 123 11.64 2.68 1.52
CA GLN A 123 12.81 2.00 2.09
C GLN A 123 12.72 0.47 1.96
N LEU A 124 11.52 -0.09 2.09
CA LEU A 124 11.31 -1.54 2.14
C LEU A 124 11.25 -2.19 0.75
N THR A 125 11.11 -1.40 -0.32
CA THR A 125 10.95 -1.90 -1.70
C THR A 125 12.24 -2.00 -2.52
N THR A 126 13.43 -1.85 -1.92
CA THR A 126 14.72 -2.03 -2.60
C THR A 126 15.11 -3.50 -2.84
N LEU A 127 14.15 -4.34 -3.24
CA LEU A 127 14.38 -5.73 -3.66
C LEU A 127 13.96 -5.89 -5.13
N GLN A 128 14.90 -5.64 -6.04
CA GLN A 128 14.81 -6.15 -7.41
C GLN A 128 15.29 -7.60 -7.41
N ILE A 129 14.38 -8.54 -7.61
CA ILE A 129 14.71 -9.96 -7.79
C ILE A 129 14.60 -10.27 -9.28
N ASP A 130 15.75 -10.57 -9.87
CA ASP A 130 15.90 -10.94 -11.27
C ASP A 130 15.44 -12.40 -11.46
N LEU A 131 14.33 -12.59 -12.18
CA LEU A 131 13.72 -13.90 -12.41
C LEU A 131 14.20 -14.48 -13.75
N ASN A 132 15.45 -14.96 -13.79
CA ASN A 132 15.88 -15.83 -14.87
C ASN A 132 15.50 -17.29 -14.54
N GLY A 133 14.34 -17.70 -15.04
CA GLY A 133 13.90 -19.08 -15.07
C GLY A 133 14.79 -19.90 -16.01
N ASN A 134 15.37 -20.97 -15.50
CA ASN A 134 16.10 -21.94 -16.30
C ASN A 134 15.42 -23.30 -16.10
N SER A 135 14.69 -23.74 -17.11
CA SER A 135 13.93 -24.99 -17.15
C SER A 135 14.87 -26.14 -17.55
N ASP A 136 15.57 -26.74 -16.57
CA ASP A 136 16.12 -28.11 -16.67
C ASP A 136 16.79 -28.64 -15.38
N LYS A 137 16.33 -28.21 -14.20
CA LYS A 137 17.00 -28.56 -12.94
C LYS A 137 16.27 -29.68 -12.19
N ARG A 138 17.01 -30.76 -11.88
CA ARG A 138 16.62 -31.72 -10.84
C ARG A 138 16.84 -31.09 -9.47
N TYR A 139 15.83 -31.15 -8.61
CA TYR A 139 15.89 -30.62 -7.24
C TYR A 139 16.02 -31.78 -6.25
N THR A 140 16.97 -31.66 -5.31
CA THR A 140 17.03 -32.53 -4.13
C THR A 140 16.31 -31.83 -2.98
N VAL A 141 15.30 -32.49 -2.42
CA VAL A 141 14.49 -31.98 -1.31
C VAL A 141 14.75 -32.84 -0.07
N LYS A 142 15.01 -32.20 1.07
CA LYS A 142 15.19 -32.91 2.35
C LYS A 142 13.85 -32.98 3.06
N VAL A 143 13.40 -34.20 3.32
CA VAL A 143 12.17 -34.50 4.07
C VAL A 143 12.51 -35.27 5.35
N LEU A 144 11.59 -35.27 6.30
CA LEU A 144 11.62 -36.06 7.52
C LEU A 144 10.75 -37.31 7.34
N ASP A 145 11.05 -38.35 8.09
CA ASP A 145 10.25 -39.58 8.19
C ASP A 145 8.83 -39.32 8.73
N CYS A 146 8.67 -38.23 9.49
CA CYS A 146 7.43 -37.80 10.10
C CYS A 146 6.79 -36.58 9.41
N ASP A 147 7.20 -36.20 8.20
CA ASP A 147 6.49 -35.17 7.44
C ASP A 147 5.20 -35.76 6.86
N THR A 148 4.06 -35.06 6.90
CA THR A 148 2.86 -35.42 6.12
C THR A 148 3.03 -35.21 4.62
N ILE A 149 2.12 -35.77 3.81
CA ILE A 149 2.14 -35.65 2.34
C ILE A 149 2.08 -34.16 1.98
N SER A 150 1.23 -33.39 2.67
CA SER A 150 1.12 -31.93 2.49
C SER A 150 2.41 -31.19 2.88
N GLN A 151 3.12 -31.62 3.93
CA GLN A 151 4.40 -31.02 4.32
C GLN A 151 5.51 -31.34 3.31
N VAL A 152 5.52 -32.55 2.75
CA VAL A 152 6.42 -32.91 1.65
C VAL A 152 6.15 -32.06 0.41
N LYS A 153 4.88 -31.92 -0.01
CA LYS A 153 4.50 -31.00 -1.12
C LYS A 153 5.03 -29.60 -0.89
N GLN A 154 4.81 -29.06 0.31
CA GLN A 154 5.27 -27.74 0.67
C GLN A 154 6.79 -27.60 0.55
N LYS A 155 7.57 -28.53 1.12
CA LYS A 155 9.04 -28.52 1.04
C LYS A 155 9.55 -28.62 -0.40
N CYS A 156 8.88 -29.41 -1.22
CA CYS A 156 9.19 -29.53 -2.64
C CYS A 156 8.93 -28.22 -3.38
N CYS A 157 7.77 -27.59 -3.18
CA CYS A 157 7.44 -26.30 -3.76
C CYS A 157 8.39 -25.20 -3.31
N GLU A 158 8.72 -25.11 -2.02
CA GLU A 158 9.68 -24.15 -1.48
C GLU A 158 11.06 -24.28 -2.17
N GLN A 159 11.48 -25.50 -2.51
CA GLN A 159 12.75 -25.74 -3.18
C GLN A 159 12.72 -25.45 -4.70
N ILE A 160 11.63 -25.83 -5.38
CA ILE A 160 11.45 -25.58 -6.83
C ILE A 160 11.24 -24.08 -7.10
N TYR A 161 10.42 -23.44 -6.27
CA TYR A 161 10.01 -22.05 -6.44
C TYR A 161 10.75 -21.08 -5.51
N LYS A 162 11.91 -21.45 -4.96
CA LYS A 162 12.67 -20.67 -3.96
C LYS A 162 12.86 -19.18 -4.29
N ASN A 163 12.92 -18.82 -5.57
CA ASN A 163 13.12 -17.44 -6.03
C ASN A 163 11.83 -16.73 -6.47
N ASN A 164 10.67 -17.37 -6.35
CA ASN A 164 9.38 -16.82 -6.74
C ASN A 164 8.64 -16.22 -5.53
N PRO A 165 7.77 -15.22 -5.75
CA PRO A 165 6.86 -14.72 -4.73
C PRO A 165 5.91 -15.83 -4.28
N SER A 166 5.49 -15.83 -3.01
CA SER A 166 4.60 -16.86 -2.47
C SER A 166 3.27 -16.94 -3.22
N SER A 167 2.73 -15.82 -3.68
CA SER A 167 1.50 -15.77 -4.49
C SER A 167 1.59 -16.50 -5.84
N LYS A 168 2.80 -16.80 -6.33
CA LYS A 168 3.02 -17.55 -7.57
C LYS A 168 3.30 -19.04 -7.34
N ILE A 169 3.40 -19.47 -6.10
CA ILE A 169 3.61 -20.88 -5.77
C ILE A 169 2.26 -21.60 -5.89
N PRO A 170 2.17 -22.72 -6.64
CA PRO A 170 0.93 -23.48 -6.79
C PRO A 170 0.43 -24.00 -5.45
N HIS A 171 -0.90 -24.08 -5.30
CA HIS A 171 -1.50 -24.55 -4.06
C HIS A 171 -1.30 -26.06 -3.87
N ASN A 172 -1.31 -26.54 -2.62
CA ASN A 172 -1.14 -27.97 -2.31
C ASN A 172 -2.14 -28.90 -3.01
N ASP A 173 -3.32 -28.38 -3.36
CA ASP A 173 -4.40 -29.12 -4.03
C ASP A 173 -4.18 -29.22 -5.55
N GLU A 174 -3.33 -28.37 -6.12
CA GLU A 174 -3.00 -28.35 -7.55
C GLU A 174 -1.84 -29.31 -7.87
N LEU A 175 -1.17 -29.84 -6.85
CA LEU A 175 -0.03 -30.75 -6.99
C LEU A 175 -0.49 -32.20 -6.88
N SER A 176 -0.23 -33.02 -7.90
CA SER A 176 -0.43 -34.47 -7.87
C SER A 176 0.91 -35.19 -7.67
N PHE A 177 0.92 -36.25 -6.86
CA PHE A 177 2.05 -37.17 -6.79
C PHE A 177 1.76 -38.36 -7.70
N SER A 178 2.75 -38.79 -8.48
CA SER A 178 2.74 -40.09 -9.15
C SER A 178 4.06 -40.79 -8.88
N GLU A 179 3.97 -42.07 -8.52
CA GLU A 179 5.12 -42.92 -8.25
C GLU A 179 5.61 -43.53 -9.57
N PHE A 180 6.93 -43.49 -9.80
CA PHE A 180 7.54 -44.26 -10.87
C PHE A 180 8.20 -45.49 -10.27
N ASP A 181 7.53 -46.63 -10.41
CA ASP A 181 8.16 -47.93 -10.28
C ASP A 181 9.10 -48.12 -11.47
N SER A 182 10.39 -47.87 -11.22
CA SER A 182 11.52 -48.06 -12.12
C SER A 182 11.68 -47.06 -13.28
N VAL A 183 12.94 -46.67 -13.48
CA VAL A 183 13.44 -45.79 -14.55
C VAL A 183 13.28 -46.50 -15.90
N GLN A 184 12.12 -46.45 -16.54
CA GLN A 184 12.00 -46.85 -17.96
C GLN A 184 11.06 -46.00 -18.86
N ASP A 185 10.25 -45.07 -18.37
CA ASP A 185 9.38 -44.27 -19.26
C ASP A 185 9.82 -42.79 -19.36
N GLU A 186 10.61 -42.50 -20.38
CA GLU A 186 11.10 -41.16 -20.75
C GLU A 186 10.12 -40.40 -21.67
N SER A 187 8.86 -40.82 -21.73
CA SER A 187 7.83 -40.13 -22.51
C SER A 187 6.60 -39.84 -21.65
N LEU A 188 6.55 -38.66 -21.05
CA LEU A 188 5.33 -37.87 -20.84
C LEU A 188 5.75 -36.49 -20.34
N ALA A 189 5.89 -35.57 -21.29
CA ALA A 189 5.96 -34.14 -21.02
C ALA A 189 4.53 -33.67 -20.69
N SER A 190 4.15 -33.71 -19.42
CA SER A 190 3.08 -32.86 -18.88
C SER A 190 3.72 -31.74 -18.07
N GLU A 191 3.18 -30.53 -18.18
CA GLU A 191 3.59 -29.33 -17.41
C GLU A 191 3.34 -29.45 -15.88
N ASP A 192 3.09 -30.67 -15.38
CA ASP A 192 2.78 -30.95 -13.98
C ASP A 192 4.03 -31.39 -13.21
N ILE A 193 4.27 -30.74 -12.07
CA ILE A 193 5.36 -31.08 -11.15
C ILE A 193 5.10 -32.46 -10.55
N THR A 194 5.83 -33.46 -11.02
CA THR A 194 5.78 -34.82 -10.48
C THR A 194 6.80 -34.98 -9.36
N LEU A 195 6.36 -35.46 -8.20
CA LEU A 195 7.20 -35.66 -7.01
C LEU A 195 7.12 -37.12 -6.53
N LEU A 196 8.19 -37.63 -5.92
CA LEU A 196 8.29 -39.02 -5.42
C LEU A 196 8.25 -39.02 -3.88
N VAL A 197 7.33 -39.77 -3.26
CA VAL A 197 7.18 -39.83 -1.78
C VAL A 197 6.91 -41.27 -1.32
N PRO A 198 7.56 -41.77 -0.25
CA PRO A 198 7.32 -43.12 0.28
C PRO A 198 5.93 -43.29 0.96
N GLU A 199 5.39 -44.52 0.91
CA GLU A 199 4.00 -44.91 1.26
C GLU A 199 3.48 -44.61 2.69
N ASN A 200 4.32 -44.23 3.67
CA ASN A 200 3.94 -44.28 5.09
C ASN A 200 3.64 -42.92 5.75
N VAL A 201 2.83 -42.07 5.10
CA VAL A 201 2.72 -40.65 5.48
C VAL A 201 1.27 -40.21 5.84
N GLU A 202 0.41 -41.16 6.18
CA GLU A 202 -1.00 -40.85 6.47
C GLU A 202 -1.26 -40.49 7.96
N CYS A 203 -2.02 -39.41 8.17
CA CYS A 203 -2.52 -39.03 9.49
C CYS A 203 -3.41 -40.14 10.06
N SER A 204 -3.19 -40.51 11.33
CA SER A 204 -4.02 -41.50 12.02
C SER A 204 -5.40 -40.91 12.35
N GLU A 205 -6.47 -41.66 12.10
CA GLU A 205 -7.85 -41.24 12.39
C GLU A 205 -8.44 -42.12 13.50
N ILE A 206 -8.84 -41.50 14.61
CA ILE A 206 -9.48 -42.16 15.76
C ILE A 206 -10.76 -41.38 16.07
N GLU A 207 -11.91 -42.06 16.07
CA GLU A 207 -13.24 -41.48 16.39
C GLU A 207 -13.63 -40.25 15.54
N GLY A 208 -13.21 -40.20 14.28
CA GLY A 208 -13.48 -39.07 13.36
C GLY A 208 -12.59 -37.84 13.60
N GLN A 209 -11.60 -37.95 14.48
CA GLN A 209 -10.57 -36.93 14.70
C GLN A 209 -9.25 -37.40 14.11
N LYS A 210 -8.63 -36.54 13.30
CA LYS A 210 -7.36 -36.79 12.64
C LYS A 210 -6.21 -36.28 13.49
N TRP A 211 -5.17 -37.09 13.63
CA TRP A 211 -3.99 -36.80 14.40
C TRP A 211 -2.74 -37.13 13.59
N HIS A 212 -1.65 -36.43 13.89
CA HIS A 212 -0.36 -36.70 13.26
C HIS A 212 0.67 -37.19 14.29
N LEU A 213 1.27 -36.27 15.07
CA LEU A 213 2.33 -36.63 16.02
C LEU A 213 1.92 -36.51 17.50
N SER A 214 0.76 -35.93 17.79
CA SER A 214 0.21 -35.83 19.14
C SER A 214 -1.25 -36.24 19.11
N ASN A 215 -1.67 -37.11 20.02
CA ASN A 215 -3.05 -37.57 20.19
C ASN A 215 -3.57 -37.25 21.62
N LEU A 216 -3.00 -36.22 22.25
CA LEU A 216 -3.38 -35.81 23.60
C LEU A 216 -4.50 -34.76 23.50
N PRO A 217 -5.59 -34.90 24.27
CA PRO A 217 -6.59 -33.85 24.41
C PRO A 217 -5.93 -32.57 24.95
N ASP A 218 -6.33 -31.41 24.44
CA ASP A 218 -5.84 -30.11 24.91
C ASP A 218 -5.85 -30.04 26.45
N GLY A 219 -4.67 -29.88 27.06
CA GLY A 219 -4.50 -29.72 28.51
C GLY A 219 -4.10 -30.96 29.31
N GLN A 220 -3.93 -32.14 28.70
CA GLN A 220 -3.30 -33.29 29.37
C GLN A 220 -1.83 -33.42 28.96
N SER A 221 -0.92 -33.03 29.85
CA SER A 221 0.51 -33.37 29.70
C SER A 221 0.75 -34.82 30.14
N ASN A 222 1.61 -35.53 29.39
CA ASN A 222 2.10 -36.84 29.81
C ASN A 222 2.92 -36.65 31.09
N LYS A 223 2.38 -37.05 32.25
CA LYS A 223 2.94 -36.73 33.58
C LYS A 223 4.32 -37.37 33.86
N ASP A 224 4.73 -38.33 33.03
CA ASP A 224 5.90 -39.19 33.29
C ASP A 224 7.19 -38.77 32.56
N VAL A 225 7.20 -37.66 31.82
CA VAL A 225 8.42 -37.17 31.15
C VAL A 225 8.62 -35.69 31.46
N ASP A 226 9.72 -35.37 32.15
CA ASP A 226 10.16 -33.99 32.38
C ASP A 226 10.71 -33.40 31.07
N PHE A 227 9.77 -32.99 30.24
CA PHE A 227 10.01 -32.37 28.94
C PHE A 227 10.58 -30.95 29.06
N GLY A 228 10.57 -30.35 30.26
CA GLY A 228 10.94 -28.95 30.48
C GLY A 228 12.34 -28.64 30.01
N ASP A 229 13.33 -29.41 30.47
CA ASP A 229 14.74 -29.16 30.17
C ASP A 229 15.12 -29.49 28.72
N ILE A 230 14.51 -30.52 28.12
CA ILE A 230 14.76 -30.92 26.73
C ILE A 230 14.24 -29.85 25.76
N PHE A 231 13.01 -29.37 25.96
CA PHE A 231 12.45 -28.32 25.12
C PHE A 231 13.14 -26.97 25.35
N LEU A 232 13.56 -26.66 26.57
CA LEU A 232 14.36 -25.46 26.85
C LEU A 232 15.68 -25.47 26.08
N ASN A 233 16.40 -26.59 26.07
CA ASN A 233 17.64 -26.74 25.29
C ASN A 233 17.39 -26.57 23.79
N ARG A 234 16.30 -27.13 23.25
CA ARG A 234 15.92 -26.93 21.84
C ARG A 234 15.63 -25.46 21.54
N LEU A 235 14.91 -24.76 22.41
CA LEU A 235 14.66 -23.31 22.27
C LEU A 235 15.97 -22.51 22.26
N PHE A 236 16.92 -22.84 23.14
CA PHE A 236 18.24 -22.20 23.15
C PHE A 236 19.02 -22.45 21.85
N LEU A 237 19.02 -23.68 21.35
CA LEU A 237 19.69 -24.02 20.09
C LEU A 237 19.06 -23.29 18.90
N THR A 238 17.73 -23.25 18.82
CA THR A 238 17.01 -22.48 17.78
C THR A 238 17.35 -20.99 17.87
N LYS A 239 17.33 -20.40 19.08
CA LYS A 239 17.74 -18.99 19.27
C LYS A 239 19.18 -18.76 18.82
N LEU A 240 20.09 -19.67 19.16
CA LEU A 240 21.50 -19.56 18.79
C LEU A 240 21.67 -19.56 17.26
N LEU A 241 21.00 -20.47 16.56
CA LEU A 241 21.02 -20.54 15.09
C LEU A 241 20.48 -19.27 14.43
N LEU A 242 19.47 -18.64 15.03
CA LEU A 242 18.84 -17.43 14.49
C LEU A 242 19.51 -16.13 14.96
N SER A 243 20.48 -16.20 15.89
CA SER A 243 20.98 -15.01 16.60
C SER A 243 21.57 -13.97 15.65
N GLU A 244 22.37 -14.38 14.66
CA GLU A 244 22.98 -13.45 13.69
C GLU A 244 21.93 -12.72 12.86
N CYS A 245 20.89 -13.43 12.40
CA CYS A 245 19.79 -12.85 11.61
C CYS A 245 18.96 -11.86 12.45
N ILE A 246 18.63 -12.25 13.69
CA ILE A 246 17.90 -11.40 14.64
C ILE A 246 18.72 -10.15 14.96
N ASP A 247 20.00 -10.33 15.28
CA ASP A 247 20.92 -9.25 15.63
C ASP A 247 21.08 -8.26 14.48
N THR A 248 21.36 -8.76 13.28
CA THR A 248 21.50 -7.93 12.08
C THR A 248 20.22 -7.14 11.79
N THR A 249 19.06 -7.80 11.90
CA THR A 249 17.77 -7.13 11.66
C THR A 249 17.54 -6.04 12.70
N PHE A 250 17.66 -6.34 14.00
CA PHE A 250 17.40 -5.35 15.05
C PHE A 250 18.40 -4.20 15.02
N GLU A 251 19.67 -4.48 14.75
CA GLU A 251 20.70 -3.45 14.63
C GLU A 251 20.46 -2.54 13.43
N ASN A 252 20.03 -3.07 12.28
CA ASN A 252 19.62 -2.26 11.13
C ASN A 252 18.38 -1.41 11.43
N LEU A 253 17.41 -1.95 12.18
CA LEU A 253 16.26 -1.18 12.65
C LEU A 253 16.62 -0.11 13.70
N ILE A 254 17.78 -0.18 14.33
CA ILE A 254 18.25 0.78 15.35
C ILE A 254 19.46 1.58 14.81
N ASP A 255 19.71 1.53 13.51
CA ASP A 255 20.77 2.30 12.88
C ASP A 255 20.24 3.68 12.42
N PRO A 256 20.84 4.78 12.90
CA PRO A 256 20.44 6.12 12.48
C PRO A 256 20.55 6.36 10.97
N GLN A 257 21.56 5.75 10.32
CA GLN A 257 21.80 5.93 8.88
C GLN A 257 20.76 5.18 8.05
N SER A 258 20.34 4.01 8.53
CA SER A 258 19.27 3.21 7.93
C SER A 258 17.85 3.74 8.22
N SER A 259 17.67 4.83 8.97
CA SER A 259 16.32 5.32 9.32
C SER A 259 15.68 6.12 8.17
N SER A 260 14.44 5.80 7.77
CA SER A 260 13.73 6.52 6.69
C SER A 260 13.50 8.02 6.98
N ILE A 261 13.37 8.80 5.90
CA ILE A 261 13.02 10.23 5.97
C ILE A 261 11.71 10.44 6.77
N PRO A 262 10.62 9.68 6.54
CA PRO A 262 9.38 9.84 7.32
C PRO A 262 9.53 9.57 8.81
N ILE A 263 10.31 8.56 9.20
CA ILE A 263 10.62 8.31 10.61
C ILE A 263 11.37 9.48 11.21
N ARG A 264 12.46 9.93 10.56
CA ARG A 264 13.31 11.02 11.08
C ARG A 264 12.51 12.32 11.22
N TYR A 265 11.70 12.65 10.21
CA TYR A 265 10.79 13.79 10.24
C TYR A 265 9.81 13.71 11.41
N PHE A 266 9.16 12.55 11.60
CA PHE A 266 8.21 12.34 12.69
C PHE A 266 8.84 12.44 14.08
N ILE A 267 10.04 11.89 14.29
CA ILE A 267 10.77 12.07 15.56
C ILE A 267 11.08 13.55 15.80
N GLY A 268 11.51 14.27 14.76
CA GLY A 268 11.72 15.72 14.84
C GLY A 268 10.44 16.50 15.16
N MET A 269 9.28 16.07 14.63
CA MET A 269 7.98 16.63 14.97
C MET A 269 7.63 16.38 16.46
N LEU A 270 7.86 15.17 16.98
CA LEU A 270 7.69 14.90 18.41
C LEU A 270 8.57 15.81 19.27
N ASP A 271 9.80 16.09 18.85
CA ASP A 271 10.68 17.04 19.55
C ASP A 271 10.13 18.47 19.54
N LYS A 272 9.61 18.94 18.40
CA LYS A 272 8.95 20.26 18.28
C LYS A 272 7.75 20.34 19.22
N LEU A 273 6.87 19.35 19.20
CA LEU A 273 5.68 19.28 20.05
C LEU A 273 6.04 19.18 21.53
N GLY A 274 7.03 18.36 21.88
CA GLY A 274 7.52 18.22 23.25
C GLY A 274 8.01 19.55 23.82
N LYS A 275 8.77 20.31 23.03
CA LYS A 275 9.22 21.67 23.40
C LYS A 275 8.04 22.65 23.52
N GLN A 276 7.12 22.64 22.56
CA GLN A 276 5.96 23.54 22.54
C GLN A 276 5.07 23.37 23.78
N PHE A 277 4.84 22.13 24.22
CA PHE A 277 3.98 21.82 25.36
C PHE A 277 4.74 21.67 26.69
N GLY A 278 6.05 21.90 26.72
CA GLY A 278 6.87 21.80 27.93
C GLY A 278 6.92 20.40 28.54
N VAL A 279 6.98 19.37 27.68
CA VAL A 279 6.99 17.96 28.09
C VAL A 279 8.35 17.58 28.67
N GLU A 280 8.37 16.85 29.79
CA GLU A 280 9.59 16.36 30.43
C GLU A 280 10.37 15.42 29.49
N GLN A 281 11.71 15.46 29.53
CA GLN A 281 12.56 14.73 28.57
C GLN A 281 12.40 13.21 28.67
N ASP A 282 12.15 12.67 29.87
CA ASP A 282 11.85 11.26 30.11
C ASP A 282 10.53 10.83 29.45
N VAL A 283 9.51 11.70 29.55
CA VAL A 283 8.20 11.51 28.92
C VAL A 283 8.31 11.59 27.39
N LEU A 284 9.04 12.58 26.87
CA LEU A 284 9.29 12.71 25.44
C LEU A 284 10.06 11.51 24.88
N GLN A 285 11.06 11.01 25.62
CA GLN A 285 11.75 9.77 25.26
C GLN A 285 10.80 8.57 25.24
N SER A 286 9.88 8.48 26.21
CA SER A 286 8.84 7.46 26.21
C SER A 286 7.90 7.57 25.00
N TRP A 287 7.57 8.78 24.53
CA TRP A 287 6.76 8.99 23.34
C TRP A 287 7.46 8.45 22.09
N LYS A 288 8.73 8.80 21.91
CA LYS A 288 9.55 8.32 20.80
C LYS A 288 9.64 6.80 20.80
N ASN A 289 9.95 6.21 21.97
CA ASN A 289 10.06 4.76 22.14
C ASN A 289 8.75 4.05 21.78
N GLU A 290 7.61 4.54 22.28
CA GLU A 290 6.30 3.92 22.06
C GLU A 290 5.86 4.02 20.60
N CYS A 291 6.02 5.19 19.97
CA CYS A 291 5.70 5.35 18.55
C CYS A 291 6.59 4.48 17.67
N TYR A 292 7.91 4.53 17.89
CA TYR A 292 8.88 3.81 17.06
C TYR A 292 8.75 2.30 17.19
N ALA A 293 8.79 1.78 18.43
CA ALA A 293 8.79 0.34 18.65
C ALA A 293 7.40 -0.27 18.47
N THR A 294 6.38 0.29 19.14
CA THR A 294 5.06 -0.34 19.21
C THR A 294 4.18 -0.04 18.00
N ARG A 295 4.26 1.18 17.43
CA ARG A 295 3.33 1.61 16.36
C ARG A 295 3.90 1.40 14.96
N VAL A 296 5.21 1.57 14.80
CA VAL A 296 5.87 1.40 13.50
C VAL A 296 6.35 -0.04 13.32
N TRP A 297 7.32 -0.49 14.13
CA TRP A 297 8.03 -1.74 13.82
C TRP A 297 7.38 -3.00 14.38
N ALA A 298 6.73 -2.96 15.55
CA ALA A 298 6.11 -4.16 16.13
C ALA A 298 5.07 -4.82 15.21
N PRO A 299 4.17 -4.09 14.52
CA PRO A 299 3.26 -4.70 13.55
C PRO A 299 3.99 -5.36 12.38
N LEU A 300 5.07 -4.74 11.89
CA LEU A 300 5.83 -5.23 10.73
C LEU A 300 6.71 -6.44 11.08
N ILE A 301 7.30 -6.47 12.28
CA ILE A 301 8.05 -7.62 12.80
C ILE A 301 7.10 -8.79 13.08
N GLY A 302 5.94 -8.53 13.70
CA GLY A 302 4.98 -9.59 14.02
C GLY A 302 4.30 -10.19 12.80
N LYS A 303 4.18 -9.43 11.72
CA LYS A 303 3.48 -9.81 10.49
C LYS A 303 4.30 -9.44 9.24
N PRO A 304 5.32 -10.24 8.90
CA PRO A 304 6.19 -9.96 7.75
C PRO A 304 5.47 -10.07 6.40
N ASP A 305 4.35 -10.79 6.34
CA ASP A 305 3.43 -10.89 5.21
C ASP A 305 2.74 -9.55 4.83
N ILE A 306 2.77 -8.56 5.72
CA ILE A 306 2.36 -7.18 5.39
C ILE A 306 3.34 -6.53 4.40
N LEU A 307 4.62 -6.91 4.47
CA LEU A 307 5.70 -6.30 3.68
C LEU A 307 6.11 -7.17 2.50
N PHE A 308 6.14 -8.47 2.71
CA PHE A 308 6.68 -9.42 1.76
C PHE A 308 5.58 -10.36 1.26
N ASP A 309 5.67 -10.75 -0.01
CA ASP A 309 4.83 -11.80 -0.57
C ASP A 309 5.35 -13.18 -0.12
N VAL A 310 5.10 -13.47 1.16
CA VAL A 310 5.52 -14.70 1.86
C VAL A 310 4.32 -15.34 2.55
N SER A 311 4.18 -16.65 2.40
CA SER A 311 3.28 -17.43 3.25
C SER A 311 3.98 -17.70 4.57
N VAL A 312 3.42 -17.18 5.67
CA VAL A 312 3.95 -17.40 7.02
C VAL A 312 3.25 -18.65 7.61
N PRO A 313 3.98 -19.75 7.88
CA PRO A 313 3.36 -20.93 8.48
C PRO A 313 2.87 -20.65 9.90
N ALA A 314 1.77 -21.29 10.30
CA ALA A 314 1.16 -21.09 11.62
C ALA A 314 2.12 -21.36 12.81
N TYR A 315 3.11 -22.25 12.65
CA TYR A 315 4.12 -22.51 13.69
C TYR A 315 5.21 -21.43 13.77
N VAL A 316 5.34 -20.55 12.76
CA VAL A 316 6.27 -19.42 12.74
C VAL A 316 5.67 -18.18 13.39
N GLU A 317 4.34 -18.00 13.33
CA GLU A 317 3.67 -16.84 13.91
C GLU A 317 4.01 -16.60 15.40
N PRO A 318 4.01 -17.62 16.30
CA PRO A 318 4.41 -17.41 17.70
C PRO A 318 5.88 -16.98 17.85
N CYS A 319 6.76 -17.43 16.96
CA CYS A 319 8.17 -17.02 16.94
C CYS A 319 8.31 -15.54 16.56
N MET A 320 7.57 -15.09 15.54
CA MET A 320 7.54 -13.67 15.14
C MET A 320 6.97 -12.80 16.28
N ASP A 321 5.97 -13.30 17.00
CA ASP A 321 5.41 -12.64 18.17
C ASP A 321 6.41 -12.51 19.33
N ILE A 322 7.24 -13.54 19.58
CA ILE A 322 8.33 -13.46 20.55
C ILE A 322 9.33 -12.37 20.13
N LEU A 323 9.77 -12.36 18.87
CA LEU A 323 10.70 -11.35 18.36
C LEU A 323 10.13 -9.94 18.47
N ARG A 324 8.85 -9.76 18.10
CA ARG A 324 8.11 -8.51 18.28
C ARG A 324 8.15 -8.04 19.73
N GLN A 325 7.89 -8.93 20.69
CA GLN A 325 7.89 -8.61 22.11
C GLN A 325 9.29 -8.24 22.61
N VAL A 326 10.32 -8.98 22.20
CA VAL A 326 11.73 -8.68 22.55
C VAL A 326 12.16 -7.32 22.01
N PHE A 327 11.78 -7.00 20.77
CA PHE A 327 12.07 -5.69 20.18
C PHE A 327 11.41 -4.58 20.99
N VAL A 328 10.10 -4.67 21.28
CA VAL A 328 9.38 -3.68 22.08
C VAL A 328 9.97 -3.55 23.50
N GLU A 329 10.30 -4.66 24.16
CA GLU A 329 10.88 -4.67 25.51
C GLU A 329 12.27 -4.00 25.55
N SER A 330 13.00 -4.03 24.43
CA SER A 330 14.27 -3.33 24.27
C SER A 330 14.13 -1.80 24.31
N PHE A 331 12.95 -1.25 24.02
CA PHE A 331 12.67 0.19 24.14
C PHE A 331 12.09 0.59 25.51
N THR A 332 11.87 -0.36 26.42
CA THR A 332 11.35 -0.05 27.76
C THR A 332 12.46 0.34 28.72
N GLN A 333 12.20 1.36 29.56
CA GLN A 333 13.18 1.85 30.54
C GLN A 333 13.29 0.93 31.78
N THR A 334 12.29 0.08 32.04
CA THR A 334 12.27 -0.82 33.19
C THR A 334 13.06 -2.10 32.90
N ALA A 335 14.10 -2.37 33.68
CA ALA A 335 14.72 -3.69 33.74
C ALA A 335 13.87 -4.60 34.64
N HIS A 336 13.26 -5.65 34.06
CA HIS A 336 12.57 -6.66 34.85
C HIS A 336 13.60 -7.58 35.50
N LYS A 337 13.43 -7.86 36.80
CA LYS A 337 14.22 -8.89 37.48
C LYS A 337 13.84 -10.25 36.89
N ILE A 338 14.81 -10.94 36.30
CA ILE A 338 14.62 -12.29 35.79
C ILE A 338 14.74 -13.26 36.97
N ASN A 339 13.75 -14.14 37.10
CA ASN A 339 13.69 -15.21 38.09
C ASN A 339 13.29 -16.53 37.41
N LYS A 340 13.31 -17.64 38.15
CA LYS A 340 12.95 -18.96 37.62
C LYS A 340 11.49 -19.06 37.13
N GLU A 341 10.62 -18.16 37.58
CA GLU A 341 9.20 -18.09 37.18
C GLU A 341 8.96 -17.17 35.98
N SER A 342 10.03 -16.53 35.45
CA SER A 342 9.91 -15.65 34.31
C SER A 342 9.53 -16.44 33.05
N PRO A 343 8.66 -15.90 32.17
CA PRO A 343 8.30 -16.57 30.91
C PRO A 343 9.53 -16.96 30.09
N SER A 344 9.47 -18.09 29.39
CA SER A 344 10.60 -18.66 28.63
C SER A 344 11.27 -17.67 27.68
N GLN A 345 10.48 -16.82 27.00
CA GLN A 345 11.00 -15.75 26.13
C GLN A 345 11.93 -14.76 26.86
N LYS A 346 11.61 -14.40 28.11
CA LYS A 346 12.42 -13.47 28.90
C LYS A 346 13.71 -14.13 29.35
N LEU A 347 13.67 -15.43 29.63
CA LEU A 347 14.86 -16.21 29.93
C LEU A 347 15.77 -16.34 28.69
N LEU A 348 15.19 -16.58 27.52
CA LEU A 348 15.93 -16.73 26.25
C LEU A 348 16.69 -15.46 25.86
N PHE A 349 16.05 -14.29 25.96
CA PHE A 349 16.61 -13.02 25.48
C PHE A 349 17.17 -12.10 26.59
N HIS A 350 17.39 -12.62 27.80
CA HIS A 350 17.78 -11.81 28.96
C HIS A 350 19.08 -11.02 28.79
N LYS A 351 20.03 -11.52 27.98
CA LYS A 351 21.30 -10.83 27.67
C LYS A 351 21.17 -9.88 26.48
N ASP A 352 20.28 -10.19 25.55
CA ASP A 352 20.12 -9.45 24.29
C ASP A 352 19.38 -8.13 24.53
N ILE A 353 18.31 -8.13 25.32
CA ILE A 353 17.51 -6.92 25.61
C ILE A 353 18.38 -5.77 26.19
N PRO A 354 19.23 -5.98 27.23
CA PRO A 354 20.15 -4.96 27.69
C PRO A 354 21.18 -4.50 26.66
N ARG A 355 21.59 -5.38 25.73
CA ARG A 355 22.51 -5.04 24.64
C ARG A 355 21.83 -4.07 23.67
N TYR A 356 20.63 -4.38 23.20
CA TYR A 356 19.86 -3.50 22.32
C TYR A 356 19.53 -2.16 22.99
N ARG A 357 19.20 -2.14 24.29
CA ARG A 357 18.99 -0.90 25.05
C ARG A 357 20.18 0.06 24.98
N LYS A 358 21.41 -0.45 25.02
CA LYS A 358 22.62 0.38 24.89
C LYS A 358 22.73 1.03 23.51
N LEU A 359 22.29 0.34 22.45
CA LEU A 359 22.26 0.88 21.08
C LEU A 359 21.14 1.92 20.90
N ILE A 360 19.99 1.68 21.52
CA ILE A 360 18.81 2.57 21.48
C ILE A 360 19.08 3.87 22.23
N GLY A 361 19.84 3.85 23.32
CA GLY A 361 20.15 5.03 24.14
C GLY A 361 20.57 6.27 23.32
N PRO A 362 21.60 6.18 22.45
CA PRO A 362 22.00 7.27 21.58
C PRO A 362 21.22 7.35 20.24
N PHE A 363 20.34 6.39 19.93
CA PHE A 363 19.71 6.27 18.60
C PHE A 363 18.99 7.55 18.16
N PHE A 364 18.00 8.01 18.93
CA PHE A 364 17.20 9.18 18.57
C PHE A 364 17.98 10.49 18.57
N ILE A 365 19.10 10.56 19.30
CA ILE A 365 19.97 11.74 19.34
C ILE A 365 20.83 11.83 18.07
N ARG A 366 21.17 10.68 17.49
CA ARG A 366 21.99 10.57 16.28
C ARG A 366 21.19 10.69 14.98
N LEU A 367 19.85 10.82 15.05
CA LEU A 367 19.03 11.02 13.85
C LEU A 367 19.25 12.41 13.28
N GLU A 368 19.53 12.48 11.99
CA GLU A 368 19.66 13.75 11.29
C GLU A 368 18.30 14.45 11.13
N PRO A 369 18.22 15.77 11.40
CA PRO A 369 17.01 16.54 11.19
C PRO A 369 16.58 16.53 9.73
N VAL A 370 15.27 16.47 9.48
CA VAL A 370 14.69 16.50 8.13
C VAL A 370 13.88 17.79 7.96
N THR A 371 14.04 18.44 6.82
CA THR A 371 13.24 19.62 6.46
C THR A 371 11.89 19.22 5.89
N ASP A 372 10.90 20.12 5.99
CA ASP A 372 9.55 19.88 5.45
C ASP A 372 9.61 19.61 3.93
N ASN A 373 10.49 20.31 3.19
CA ASN A 373 10.64 20.13 1.75
C ASN A 373 11.16 18.73 1.38
N GLU A 374 12.20 18.26 2.07
CA GLU A 374 12.76 16.91 1.86
C GLU A 374 11.71 15.84 2.16
N PHE A 375 11.01 15.99 3.28
CA PHE A 375 9.98 15.07 3.70
C PHE A 375 8.82 15.00 2.68
N TRP A 376 8.31 16.15 2.23
CA TRP A 376 7.20 16.16 1.27
C TRP A 376 7.59 15.68 -0.12
N SER A 377 8.84 15.91 -0.54
CA SER A 377 9.37 15.34 -1.78
C SER A 377 9.33 13.81 -1.75
N GLU A 378 9.81 13.19 -0.66
CA GLU A 378 9.77 11.74 -0.47
C GLU A 378 8.32 11.20 -0.47
N MET A 379 7.41 11.88 0.24
CA MET A 379 6.01 11.45 0.31
C MET A 379 5.29 11.56 -1.05
N ASP A 380 5.60 12.58 -1.85
CA ASP A 380 5.03 12.73 -3.19
C ASP A 380 5.52 11.58 -4.10
N GLU A 381 6.80 11.18 -4.02
CA GLU A 381 7.34 10.02 -4.74
C GLU A 381 6.68 8.69 -4.32
N ILE A 382 6.47 8.49 -3.02
CA ILE A 382 5.78 7.30 -2.49
C ILE A 382 4.32 7.26 -2.97
N SER A 383 3.64 8.41 -2.94
CA SER A 383 2.25 8.54 -3.41
C SER A 383 2.11 8.14 -4.88
N ASP A 384 3.05 8.56 -5.73
CA ASP A 384 3.06 8.23 -7.16
C ASP A 384 3.29 6.74 -7.43
N LYS A 385 4.05 6.05 -6.56
CA LYS A 385 4.31 4.60 -6.65
C LYS A 385 3.11 3.76 -6.23
N LEU A 386 2.40 4.14 -5.17
CA LEU A 386 1.36 3.29 -4.55
C LEU A 386 -0.01 3.30 -5.27
N ARG A 387 -0.34 4.36 -6.03
CA ARG A 387 -1.54 4.48 -6.89
C ARG A 387 -2.82 3.83 -6.33
N PHE A 388 -3.32 4.32 -5.19
CA PHE A 388 -4.58 3.85 -4.63
C PHE A 388 -5.82 4.39 -5.35
N SER A 389 -6.87 3.58 -5.42
CA SER A 389 -8.19 4.01 -5.91
C SER A 389 -8.90 4.86 -4.86
N ARG A 390 -9.03 6.17 -5.14
CA ARG A 390 -9.69 7.14 -4.23
C ARG A 390 -11.19 6.90 -4.07
N GLN A 391 -11.87 6.49 -5.14
CA GLN A 391 -13.33 6.42 -5.19
C GLN A 391 -13.94 5.39 -4.21
N PRO A 392 -13.47 4.13 -4.13
CA PRO A 392 -13.97 3.18 -3.14
C PRO A 392 -13.74 3.65 -1.69
N ALA A 393 -12.59 4.28 -1.42
CA ALA A 393 -12.26 4.78 -0.08
C ALA A 393 -13.24 5.90 0.35
N ILE A 394 -13.51 6.86 -0.52
CA ILE A 394 -14.49 7.94 -0.26
C ILE A 394 -15.90 7.35 -0.07
N GLN A 395 -16.28 6.36 -0.89
CA GLN A 395 -17.59 5.71 -0.76
C GLN A 395 -17.75 4.98 0.58
N GLN A 396 -16.71 4.28 1.03
CA GLN A 396 -16.71 3.62 2.34
C GLN A 396 -16.74 4.64 3.49
N LEU A 397 -15.97 5.72 3.40
CA LEU A 397 -16.02 6.81 4.38
C LEU A 397 -17.43 7.42 4.50
N TYR A 398 -18.09 7.64 3.36
CA TYR A 398 -19.46 8.12 3.34
C TYR A 398 -20.43 7.13 3.99
N ASN A 399 -20.42 5.88 3.55
CA ASN A 399 -21.37 4.85 3.97
C ASN A 399 -21.24 4.50 5.46
N LEU A 400 -20.01 4.37 5.95
CA LEU A 400 -19.75 3.90 7.32
C LEU A 400 -19.86 5.03 8.35
N TYR A 401 -19.45 6.26 7.99
CA TYR A 401 -19.30 7.35 8.95
C TYR A 401 -20.21 8.54 8.66
N ILE A 402 -20.14 9.15 7.47
CA ILE A 402 -20.91 10.37 7.17
C ILE A 402 -22.41 10.12 7.25
N LYS A 403 -22.90 9.04 6.62
CA LYS A 403 -24.33 8.69 6.65
C LYS A 403 -24.83 8.40 8.06
N LYS A 404 -24.02 7.72 8.88
CA LYS A 404 -24.37 7.31 10.24
C LYS A 404 -24.36 8.48 11.23
N TYR A 405 -23.42 9.41 11.09
CA TYR A 405 -23.20 10.50 12.03
C TYR A 405 -23.55 11.88 11.46
N LYS A 406 -24.32 11.94 10.36
CA LYS A 406 -24.70 13.17 9.64
C LYS A 406 -25.09 14.30 10.58
N THR A 407 -26.10 14.07 11.43
CA THR A 407 -26.68 15.11 12.30
C THR A 407 -25.65 15.67 13.25
N LYS A 408 -24.87 14.80 13.89
CA LYS A 408 -23.80 15.23 14.79
C LYS A 408 -22.74 16.05 14.06
N ILE A 409 -22.27 15.59 12.90
CA ILE A 409 -21.24 16.29 12.13
C ILE A 409 -21.73 17.66 11.66
N ILE A 410 -22.97 17.77 11.20
CA ILE A 410 -23.55 19.05 10.77
C ILE A 410 -23.63 20.03 11.94
N ASN A 411 -24.17 19.59 13.09
CA ASN A 411 -24.25 20.44 14.28
C ASN A 411 -22.84 20.88 14.71
N ASP A 412 -21.87 19.97 14.78
CA ASP A 412 -20.49 20.29 15.14
C ASP A 412 -19.87 21.30 14.14
N LEU A 413 -20.24 21.27 12.85
CA LEU A 413 -19.80 22.25 11.84
C LEU A 413 -20.51 23.61 11.94
N GLU A 414 -21.76 23.64 12.40
CA GLU A 414 -22.52 24.88 12.64
C GLU A 414 -22.08 25.58 13.93
N ASP A 415 -21.62 24.80 14.92
CA ASP A 415 -21.09 25.32 16.19
C ASP A 415 -19.71 25.98 16.03
N MET A 416 -18.99 25.70 14.94
CA MET A 416 -17.66 26.25 14.64
C MET A 416 -17.77 27.50 13.74
N GLU A 417 -17.23 28.63 14.21
CA GLU A 417 -17.28 29.92 13.50
C GLU A 417 -16.57 29.83 12.13
N GLU A 418 -15.38 29.23 12.09
CA GLU A 418 -14.58 29.11 10.85
C GLU A 418 -15.24 28.19 9.82
N ALA A 419 -15.97 27.17 10.28
CA ALA A 419 -16.69 26.24 9.41
C ALA A 419 -17.98 26.86 8.85
N THR A 420 -18.62 27.73 9.63
CA THR A 420 -19.79 28.50 9.23
C THR A 420 -19.44 29.53 8.17
N ASP A 421 -18.34 30.26 8.33
CA ASP A 421 -17.81 31.20 7.33
C ASP A 421 -17.55 30.53 5.98
N LEU A 422 -17.07 29.29 6.01
CA LEU A 422 -16.80 28.48 4.82
C LEU A 422 -18.01 27.71 4.30
N GLN A 423 -19.17 27.82 4.96
CA GLN A 423 -20.42 27.12 4.64
C GLN A 423 -20.24 25.60 4.52
N LEU A 424 -19.41 25.00 5.40
CA LEU A 424 -19.06 23.58 5.29
C LEU A 424 -20.25 22.65 5.57
N ALA A 425 -21.15 23.02 6.47
CA ALA A 425 -22.38 22.28 6.76
C ALA A 425 -23.25 22.16 5.49
N SER A 426 -23.56 23.29 4.83
CA SER A 426 -24.34 23.33 3.60
C SER A 426 -23.69 22.51 2.46
N LYS A 427 -22.37 22.62 2.29
CA LYS A 427 -21.62 21.81 1.30
C LYS A 427 -21.71 20.31 1.60
N LEU A 428 -21.64 19.90 2.86
CA LEU A 428 -21.78 18.50 3.25
C LEU A 428 -23.20 17.99 2.96
N GLU A 429 -24.24 18.81 3.17
CA GLU A 429 -25.61 18.46 2.83
C GLU A 429 -25.82 18.25 1.33
N GLU A 430 -25.19 19.10 0.50
CA GLU A 430 -25.20 18.93 -0.96
C GLU A 430 -24.56 17.59 -1.36
N VAL A 431 -23.41 17.24 -0.77
CA VAL A 431 -22.75 15.94 -1.00
C VAL A 431 -23.66 14.78 -0.61
N ILE A 432 -24.33 14.86 0.55
CA ILE A 432 -25.26 13.82 1.02
C ILE A 432 -26.43 13.66 0.05
N LYS A 433 -26.98 14.77 -0.46
CA LYS A 433 -28.06 14.75 -1.44
C LYS A 433 -27.62 14.05 -2.73
N LEU A 434 -26.48 14.43 -3.30
CA LEU A 434 -25.92 13.83 -4.51
C LEU A 434 -25.63 12.34 -4.35
N MET A 435 -25.10 11.93 -3.19
CA MET A 435 -24.79 10.53 -2.90
C MET A 435 -26.06 9.66 -2.71
N ASN A 436 -27.16 10.26 -2.22
CA ASN A 436 -28.43 9.56 -2.09
C ASN A 436 -29.16 9.44 -3.44
N GLU A 437 -29.15 10.47 -4.28
CA GLU A 437 -29.77 10.45 -5.61
C GLU A 437 -29.12 9.39 -6.52
N SER A 438 -27.79 9.25 -6.46
CA SER A 438 -27.04 8.23 -7.22
C SER A 438 -27.25 6.79 -6.73
N SER A 439 -27.76 6.60 -5.51
CA SER A 439 -28.11 5.27 -4.97
C SER A 439 -29.50 4.79 -5.39
N VAL A 440 -30.37 5.68 -5.90
CA VAL A 440 -31.72 5.36 -6.39
C VAL A 440 -31.71 5.03 -7.90
N SER A 441 -30.65 5.41 -8.62
CA SER A 441 -30.48 5.17 -10.05
C SER A 441 -29.74 3.87 -10.42
N ARG A 442 -29.43 3.01 -9.43
CA ARG A 442 -28.93 1.64 -9.62
C ARG A 442 -29.92 0.69 -8.98
#